data_AF-A0A3C1GUP5-F1
#
_entry.id   AF-A0A3C1GUP5-F1
#
_cell.length_a   1.000
_cell.length_b   1.000
_cell.length_c   1.000
_cell.angle_alpha   90.00
_cell.angle_beta   90.00
_cell.angle_gamma   90.00
#
_symmetry.space_group_name_H-M   'P 1'
#
loop_
_entity.id
_entity.type
_entity.pdbx_description
1 polymer ?
#
loop_
_entity_poly.entity_id
_entity_poly.type
_entity_poly.pdbx_seq_one_letter_code
_entity_poly.pdbx_strand_id
1 'polypeptide(L)' 'ISEESVVNDIMLVNTVDKEFTTVEDIAQLALFLAAFPSNVFTGQSIVASHGWFMN' A
#
# COMPACT_ATOMS: atom_id res chain seq x y z
N ILE A 1 -23.83 12.21 -1.54
CA ILE A 1 -22.68 11.56 -2.18
C ILE A 1 -22.90 10.06 -2.13
N SER A 2 -22.67 9.32 -3.22
CA SER A 2 -22.81 7.85 -3.23
C SER A 2 -21.58 7.19 -2.62
N GLU A 3 -21.73 5.95 -2.16
CA GLU A 3 -20.60 5.15 -1.65
C GLU A 3 -19.50 4.97 -2.69
N GLU A 4 -19.87 4.66 -3.93
CA GLU A 4 -18.95 4.52 -5.05
C GLU A 4 -18.16 5.82 -5.33
N SER A 5 -18.80 6.99 -5.24
CA SER A 5 -18.14 8.28 -5.40
C SER A 5 -17.21 8.58 -4.22
N VAL A 6 -17.58 8.21 -2.99
CA VAL A 6 -16.66 8.31 -1.85
C VAL A 6 -15.41 7.44 -2.07
N VAL A 7 -15.59 6.21 -2.53
CA VAL A 7 -14.46 5.30 -2.79
C VAL A 7 -13.52 5.88 -3.84
N ASN A 8 -14.03 6.25 -5.00
CA ASN A 8 -13.20 6.66 -6.14
C ASN A 8 -12.64 8.09 -6.02
N ASP A 9 -13.45 9.01 -5.49
CA ASP A 9 -13.17 10.45 -5.53
C ASP A 9 -12.58 10.99 -4.22
N ILE A 10 -12.66 10.22 -3.12
CA ILE A 10 -12.11 10.62 -1.82
C ILE A 10 -11.02 9.65 -1.39
N MET A 11 -11.32 8.35 -1.28
CA MET A 11 -10.38 7.38 -0.73
C MET A 11 -9.24 7.05 -1.71
N LEU A 12 -9.59 6.79 -2.97
CA LEU A 12 -8.66 6.36 -4.02
C LEU A 12 -8.27 7.50 -4.96
N VAL A 13 -8.51 8.75 -4.54
CA VAL A 13 -8.33 9.93 -5.41
C VAL A 13 -6.90 10.05 -5.95
N ASN A 14 -5.90 9.70 -5.12
CA ASN A 14 -4.49 9.84 -5.43
C ASN A 14 -3.79 8.51 -5.81
N THR A 15 -4.49 7.39 -5.80
CA THR A 15 -3.97 6.13 -6.37
C THR A 15 -4.00 6.21 -7.89
N VAL A 16 -3.04 5.60 -8.57
CA VAL A 16 -2.94 5.69 -10.04
C VAL A 16 -3.93 4.79 -10.77
N ASP A 17 -4.48 3.78 -10.10
CA ASP A 17 -5.30 2.71 -10.67
C ASP A 17 -6.70 2.55 -10.05
N LYS A 18 -7.01 3.30 -8.98
CA LYS A 18 -8.27 3.21 -8.21
C LYS A 18 -8.46 1.86 -7.52
N GLU A 19 -7.39 1.28 -7.02
CA GLU A 19 -7.43 0.06 -6.21
C GLU A 19 -7.08 0.32 -4.74
N PHE A 20 -7.75 -0.40 -3.84
CA PHE A 20 -7.37 -0.42 -2.44
C PHE A 20 -6.22 -1.39 -2.22
N THR A 21 -5.21 -0.96 -1.46
CA THR A 21 -4.27 -1.91 -0.86
C THR A 21 -5.04 -2.88 0.03
N THR A 22 -4.83 -4.19 -0.16
CA THR A 22 -5.52 -5.24 0.59
C THR A 22 -4.74 -5.66 1.84
N VAL A 23 -5.41 -6.38 2.74
CA VAL A 23 -4.76 -7.01 3.90
C VAL A 23 -3.71 -8.04 3.50
N GLU A 24 -3.92 -8.71 2.36
CA GLU A 24 -3.00 -9.71 1.83
C GLU A 24 -1.71 -9.06 1.33
N ASP A 25 -1.79 -7.92 0.65
CA ASP A 25 -0.60 -7.17 0.20
C ASP A 25 0.32 -6.82 1.36
N ILE A 26 -0.27 -6.33 2.46
CA ILE A 26 0.48 -5.97 3.67
C ILE A 26 0.99 -7.20 4.41
N ALA A 27 0.21 -8.29 4.47
CA ALA A 27 0.63 -9.53 5.10
C ALA A 27 1.84 -10.14 4.36
N GLN A 28 1.82 -10.15 3.03
CA GLN A 28 2.93 -10.62 2.21
C GLN A 28 4.18 -9.76 2.39
N LEU A 29 4.04 -8.43 2.39
CA LEU A 29 5.18 -7.53 2.65
C LEU A 29 5.77 -7.74 4.04
N ALA A 30 4.93 -7.87 5.07
CA ALA A 30 5.36 -8.13 6.42
C ALA A 30 6.10 -9.48 6.54
N LEU A 31 5.57 -10.53 5.91
CA LEU A 31 6.21 -11.85 5.86
C LEU A 31 7.57 -11.78 5.13
N PHE A 32 7.62 -11.09 4.00
CA PHE A 32 8.85 -10.87 3.24
C PHE A 32 9.93 -10.19 4.10
N LEU A 33 9.57 -9.11 4.80
CA LEU A 33 10.49 -8.39 5.67
C LEU A 33 10.96 -9.24 6.86
N ALA A 34 10.05 -9.97 7.50
CA ALA A 34 10.36 -10.78 8.67
C ALA A 34 11.22 -12.01 8.34
N ALA A 35 11.05 -12.59 7.16
CA ALA A 35 11.79 -13.78 6.72
C ALA A 35 13.10 -13.44 6.00
N PHE A 36 13.41 -12.16 5.77
CA PHE A 36 14.57 -11.77 4.99
C PHE A 36 15.88 -12.16 5.72
N PRO A 37 16.87 -12.78 5.03
CA PRO A 37 18.02 -13.41 5.70
C PRO A 37 19.09 -12.42 6.19
N SER A 38 18.86 -11.11 6.06
CA SER A 38 19.80 -10.07 6.50
C SER A 38 19.06 -8.80 6.90
N ASN A 39 19.78 -7.89 7.57
CA ASN A 39 19.25 -6.62 8.05
C ASN A 39 19.25 -5.52 6.99
N VAL A 40 19.32 -5.83 5.70
CA VAL A 40 19.51 -4.82 4.63
C VAL A 40 18.41 -3.74 4.61
N PHE A 41 17.18 -4.07 5.04
CA PHE A 41 16.05 -3.14 5.08
C PHE A 41 15.93 -2.36 6.40
N THR A 42 16.88 -2.52 7.34
CA THR A 42 16.83 -1.81 8.62
C THR A 42 16.82 -0.29 8.41
N GLY A 43 15.90 0.41 9.07
CA GLY A 43 15.73 1.86 8.96
C GLY A 43 15.02 2.36 7.69
N GLN A 44 14.59 1.45 6.80
CA GLN A 44 13.83 1.82 5.60
C GLN A 44 12.32 1.85 5.88
N SER A 45 11.63 2.76 5.20
CA SER A 45 10.17 2.70 5.03
C SER A 45 9.82 2.14 3.65
N ILE A 46 8.77 1.33 3.57
CA ILE A 46 8.22 0.83 2.30
C ILE A 46 6.76 1.27 2.22
N VAL A 47 6.40 1.92 1.12
CA VAL A 47 5.04 2.42 0.87
C VAL A 47 4.34 1.47 -0.10
N ALA A 48 3.21 0.87 0.32
CA ALA A 48 2.39 -0.04 -0.47
C ALA A 48 0.99 0.57 -0.67
N SER A 49 0.83 1.41 -1.69
CA SER A 49 -0.26 2.39 -1.76
C SER A 49 -0.85 2.61 -3.15
N HIS A 50 -0.61 1.70 -4.11
CA HIS A 50 -1.08 1.87 -5.49
C HIS A 50 -0.70 3.23 -6.11
N GLY A 51 0.55 3.64 -5.87
CA GLY A 51 1.12 4.88 -6.40
C GLY A 51 0.71 6.15 -5.67
N TRP A 52 -0.08 6.07 -4.60
CA TRP A 52 -0.35 7.23 -3.75
C TRP A 52 0.85 7.50 -2.82
N PHE A 53 1.46 8.68 -2.93
CA PHE A 53 2.73 9.02 -2.27
C PHE A 53 3.89 8.16 -2.82
N MET A 54 4.39 8.55 -3.99
CA MET A 54 5.56 7.92 -4.61
C MET A 54 6.82 8.39 -3.88
N ASN A 55 7.42 7.47 -3.11
CA ASN A 55 8.64 7.64 -2.29
C ASN A 55 9.92 7.54 -3.13
#